data_AF-A0A1J5WH95-F1
#
_entry.id   AF-A0A1J5WH95-F1
#
_cell.length_a   1.000
_cell.length_b   1.000
_cell.length_c   1.000
_cell.angle_alpha   90.00
_cell.angle_beta   90.00
_cell.angle_gamma   90.00
#
_symmetry.space_group_name_H-M   'P 1'
#
loop_
_entity.id
_entity.type
_entity.pdbx_description
1 polymer ?
#
loop_
_entity_poly.entity_id
_entity_poly.type
_entity_poly.pdbx_seq_one_letter_code
_entity_poly.pdbx_strand_id
1 'polypeptide(L)'
;MESETTKTLKIGKIFFFCTHQNLFLVPENEHERIRQTEEGYVYLESKYLSELTDRDMERVICIVCHGEAAPEDIVSPLCRQMHFVICKECIEYLDKRKYKREVFCPFCKDKKRDNKAYQEEILDAVLSLMTQQTFHSLEIRPDMEVKIIKRLPRENKVFLSSVCVSDSLFFKLLSITAVEITNSISIYLWPRQLS
;
A
#
# COMPACT_ATOMS: atom_id res chain seq x y z
N MET A 1 5.50 -20.51 2.58
CA MET A 1 5.06 -19.44 1.67
C MET A 1 5.58 -18.14 2.24
N GLU A 2 6.61 -17.58 1.63
CA GLU A 2 7.09 -16.25 1.98
C GLU A 2 5.97 -15.24 1.67
N SER A 3 5.63 -14.38 2.63
CA SER A 3 4.73 -13.26 2.39
C SER A 3 5.38 -12.37 1.33
N GLU A 4 4.86 -12.39 0.09
CA GLU A 4 5.24 -11.39 -0.92
C GLU A 4 4.88 -10.03 -0.34
N THR A 5 5.89 -9.31 0.15
CA THR A 5 5.81 -7.90 0.52
C THR A 5 5.09 -7.15 -0.61
N THR A 6 4.17 -6.24 -0.28
CA THR A 6 3.50 -5.37 -1.24
C THR A 6 4.52 -4.82 -2.23
N LYS A 7 4.47 -5.27 -3.49
CA LYS A 7 5.37 -4.79 -4.53
C LYS A 7 4.74 -3.55 -5.14
N THR A 8 5.35 -2.41 -4.87
CA THR A 8 5.02 -1.15 -5.52
C THR A 8 5.85 -1.02 -6.80
N LEU A 9 5.20 -0.93 -7.95
CA LEU A 9 5.86 -0.87 -9.26
C LEU A 9 5.45 0.42 -9.98
N LYS A 10 6.36 1.09 -10.69
CA LYS A 10 6.12 2.41 -11.29
C LYS A 10 6.14 2.35 -12.83
N ILE A 11 5.14 2.96 -13.46
CA ILE A 11 5.15 3.31 -14.89
C ILE A 11 4.82 4.81 -14.99
N GLY A 12 5.72 5.62 -15.57
CA GLY A 12 5.50 7.06 -15.68
C GLY A 12 5.29 7.70 -14.31
N LYS A 13 4.13 8.35 -14.09
CA LYS A 13 3.72 8.95 -12.80
C LYS A 13 2.71 8.11 -12.02
N ILE A 14 2.54 6.83 -12.39
CA ILE A 14 1.58 5.91 -11.77
C ILE A 14 2.33 4.81 -11.01
N PHE A 15 1.86 4.53 -9.80
CA PHE A 15 2.26 3.41 -8.97
C PHE A 15 1.22 2.30 -9.00
N PHE A 16 1.67 1.07 -9.12
CA PHE A 16 0.89 -0.15 -9.03
C PHE A 16 1.11 -0.75 -7.64
N PHE A 17 0.08 -0.71 -6.81
CA PHE A 17 0.07 -1.37 -5.51
C PHE A 17 -0.59 -2.74 -5.64
N CYS A 18 0.21 -3.78 -5.40
CA CYS A 18 -0.26 -5.16 -5.50
C CYS A 18 -0.45 -5.73 -4.09
N THR A 19 -1.70 -5.93 -3.68
CA THR A 19 -2.03 -6.70 -2.47
C THR A 19 -2.24 -8.17 -2.85
N HIS A 20 -2.52 -9.03 -1.87
CA HIS A 20 -2.80 -10.44 -2.14
C HIS A 20 -4.05 -10.64 -3.02
N GLN A 21 -5.00 -9.72 -2.94
CA GLN A 21 -6.31 -9.87 -3.59
C GLN A 21 -6.53 -8.87 -4.72
N ASN A 22 -5.91 -7.69 -4.67
CA ASN A 22 -6.23 -6.57 -5.53
C ASN A 22 -4.99 -5.92 -6.14
N LEU A 23 -5.21 -5.26 -7.27
CA LEU A 23 -4.23 -4.35 -7.87
C LEU A 23 -4.83 -2.95 -7.90
N PHE A 24 -4.10 -1.98 -7.36
CA PHE A 24 -4.50 -0.57 -7.37
C PHE A 24 -3.53 0.26 -8.21
N LEU A 25 -4.08 1.17 -9.00
CA LEU A 25 -3.35 2.20 -9.73
C LEU A 25 -3.48 3.50 -8.94
N VAL A 26 -2.34 4.02 -8.47
CA VAL A 26 -2.25 5.18 -7.59
C VAL A 26 -1.37 6.22 -8.26
N PRO A 27 -1.83 7.45 -8.49
CA PRO A 27 -0.96 8.52 -8.99
C PRO A 27 0.09 8.90 -7.95
N GLU A 28 1.24 9.42 -8.40
CA GLU A 28 2.39 9.72 -7.54
C GLU A 28 2.07 10.62 -6.34
N ASN A 29 1.19 11.61 -6.50
CA ASN A 29 0.74 12.49 -5.41
C ASN A 29 -0.06 11.76 -4.32
N GLU A 30 -0.85 10.76 -4.67
CA GLU A 30 -1.62 9.95 -3.71
C GLU A 30 -0.74 8.88 -3.07
N HIS A 31 0.25 8.37 -3.81
CA HIS A 31 1.28 7.47 -3.24
C HIS A 31 2.05 8.17 -2.12
N GLU A 32 2.30 9.48 -2.20
CA GLU A 32 2.98 10.20 -1.11
C GLU A 32 2.22 10.17 0.21
N ARG A 33 0.88 10.06 0.16
CA ARG A 33 0.00 9.95 1.32
C ARG A 33 -0.04 8.54 1.91
N ILE A 34 0.41 7.54 1.15
CA ILE A 34 0.41 6.14 1.56
C ILE A 34 1.79 5.53 1.33
N ARG A 35 2.60 5.45 2.39
CA ARG A 35 3.95 4.89 2.30
C ARG A 35 4.03 3.55 3.02
N GLN A 36 4.89 2.66 2.52
CA GLN A 36 5.34 1.50 3.27
C GLN A 36 6.83 1.67 3.59
N THR A 37 7.24 1.40 4.84
CA THR A 37 8.67 1.25 5.15
C THR A 37 9.17 -0.14 4.82
N GLU A 38 10.50 -0.28 4.76
CA GLU A 38 11.19 -1.58 4.65
C GLU A 38 10.78 -2.56 5.76
N GLU A 39 10.37 -2.03 6.92
CA GLU A 39 9.88 -2.82 8.05
C GLU A 39 8.41 -3.25 7.92
N GLY A 40 7.74 -2.85 6.84
CA GLY A 40 6.36 -3.24 6.53
C GLY A 40 5.29 -2.40 7.22
N TYR A 41 5.64 -1.30 7.89
CA TYR A 41 4.65 -0.36 8.42
C TYR A 41 4.00 0.42 7.27
N VAL A 42 2.67 0.45 7.25
CA VAL A 42 1.88 1.30 6.37
C VAL A 42 1.64 2.62 7.08
N TYR A 43 1.92 3.70 6.35
CA TYR A 43 1.68 5.07 6.74
C TYR A 43 0.48 5.58 5.97
N LEU A 44 -0.41 6.27 6.67
CA LEU A 44 -1.62 6.82 6.10
C LEU A 44 -2.07 8.03 6.93
N GLU A 45 -2.85 8.92 6.34
CA GLU A 45 -3.45 10.05 7.08
C GLU A 45 -4.46 9.53 8.10
N SER A 46 -4.40 10.02 9.33
CA SER A 46 -5.19 9.53 10.46
C SER A 46 -6.70 9.53 10.19
N LYS A 47 -7.22 10.44 9.36
CA LYS A 47 -8.64 10.50 9.00
C LYS A 47 -9.19 9.20 8.40
N TYR A 48 -8.36 8.43 7.68
CA TYR A 48 -8.79 7.16 7.10
C TYR A 48 -8.94 6.06 8.16
N LEU A 49 -8.33 6.21 9.35
CA LEU A 49 -8.50 5.25 10.44
C LEU A 49 -9.93 5.28 10.99
N SER A 50 -10.49 6.46 11.17
CA SER A 50 -11.87 6.63 11.66
C SER A 50 -12.90 6.06 10.68
N GLU A 51 -12.63 6.11 9.38
CA GLU A 51 -13.50 5.53 8.34
C GLU A 51 -13.43 3.99 8.29
N LEU A 52 -12.36 3.39 8.82
CA LEU A 52 -12.12 1.95 8.79
C LEU A 52 -12.68 1.20 9.99
N THR A 53 -13.10 1.90 11.05
CA THR A 53 -13.58 1.25 12.28
C THR A 53 -14.88 1.86 12.78
N ASP A 54 -15.84 1.02 13.15
CA ASP A 54 -17.13 1.42 13.75
C ASP A 54 -17.01 2.00 15.17
N ARG A 55 -15.79 2.17 15.71
CA ARG A 55 -15.61 2.83 17.01
C ARG A 55 -15.40 4.31 16.76
N ASP A 56 -16.06 5.13 17.57
CA ASP A 56 -15.68 6.52 17.78
C ASP A 56 -14.25 6.56 18.32
N MET A 57 -13.27 6.58 17.43
CA MET A 57 -11.88 6.86 17.76
C MET A 57 -11.79 8.35 18.04
N GLU A 58 -12.33 8.77 19.17
CA GLU A 58 -12.32 10.18 19.58
C GLU A 58 -10.89 10.73 19.61
N ARG A 59 -9.87 9.87 19.80
CA ARG A 59 -8.44 10.26 19.83
C ARG A 59 -7.55 9.16 19.28
N VAL A 60 -6.83 9.46 18.21
CA VAL A 60 -5.73 8.61 17.71
C VAL A 60 -4.44 9.02 18.41
N ILE A 61 -3.88 8.13 19.25
CA ILE A 61 -2.73 8.47 20.11
C ILE A 61 -1.48 7.71 19.69
N CYS A 62 -0.36 8.43 19.56
CA CYS A 62 0.95 7.83 19.35
C CYS A 62 1.47 7.15 20.62
N ILE A 63 1.81 5.86 20.56
CA ILE A 63 2.30 5.12 21.74
C ILE A 63 3.67 5.62 22.27
N VAL A 64 4.45 6.29 21.42
CA VAL A 64 5.81 6.70 21.76
C VAL A 64 5.81 8.07 22.46
N CYS A 65 5.25 9.09 21.82
CA CYS A 65 5.20 10.44 22.38
C CYS A 65 3.93 10.74 23.18
N HIS A 66 2.92 9.86 23.14
CA HIS A 66 1.59 10.09 23.72
C HIS A 66 0.87 11.34 23.18
N GLY A 67 1.35 11.86 22.05
CA GLY A 67 0.69 12.92 21.30
C GLY A 67 -0.55 12.40 20.59
N GLU A 68 -1.58 13.24 20.56
CA GLU A 68 -2.78 13.04 19.75
C GLU A 68 -2.48 13.42 18.30
N ALA A 69 -2.85 12.55 17.37
CA ALA A 69 -2.69 12.78 15.94
C ALA A 69 -3.92 13.51 15.39
N ALA A 70 -3.69 14.61 14.69
CA ALA A 70 -4.70 15.30 13.92
C ALA A 70 -5.16 14.42 12.73
N PRO A 71 -6.36 14.66 12.16
CA PRO A 71 -6.86 13.89 11.01
C PRO A 71 -5.90 13.87 9.80
N GLU A 72 -5.13 14.93 9.60
CA GLU A 72 -4.16 15.08 8.51
C GLU A 72 -2.78 14.48 8.83
N ASP A 73 -2.54 14.10 10.08
CA ASP A 73 -1.25 13.55 10.48
C ASP A 73 -1.02 12.17 9.89
N ILE A 74 0.22 11.93 9.45
CA ILE A 74 0.64 10.63 8.94
C ILE A 74 1.01 9.72 10.11
N VAL A 75 0.30 8.61 10.22
CA VAL A 75 0.44 7.65 11.31
C VAL A 75 0.53 6.22 10.79
N SER A 76 1.09 5.32 11.61
CA SER A 76 1.07 3.89 11.36
C SER A 76 0.34 3.15 12.48
N PRO A 77 -0.77 2.45 12.19
CA PRO A 77 -1.55 1.74 13.20
C PRO A 77 -0.88 0.44 13.64
N LEU A 78 -0.92 0.15 14.95
CA LEU A 78 -0.22 -1.01 15.51
C LEU A 78 -1.04 -2.30 15.59
N CYS A 79 -2.36 -2.22 15.47
CA CYS A 79 -3.26 -3.38 15.53
C CYS A 79 -4.62 -3.04 14.93
N ARG A 80 -5.41 -4.07 14.56
CA ARG A 80 -6.77 -3.94 13.96
C ARG A 80 -7.75 -3.08 14.75
N GLN A 81 -7.63 -3.11 16.07
CA GLN A 81 -8.47 -2.30 16.95
C GLN A 81 -7.95 -0.87 17.13
N MET A 82 -6.82 -0.56 16.49
CA MET A 82 -6.08 0.71 16.49
C MET A 82 -5.98 1.34 17.88
N HIS A 83 -5.74 0.52 18.92
CA HIS A 83 -5.54 1.02 20.29
C HIS A 83 -4.48 2.11 20.37
N PHE A 84 -3.46 2.01 19.52
CA PHE A 84 -2.42 3.00 19.35
C PHE A 84 -1.91 3.03 17.91
N VAL A 85 -1.33 4.16 17.56
CA VAL A 85 -0.54 4.35 16.35
C VAL A 85 0.90 4.73 16.70
N ILE A 86 1.76 4.87 15.71
CA ILE A 86 3.02 5.60 15.82
C ILE A 86 2.97 6.77 14.83
N CYS A 87 3.24 8.00 15.28
CA CYS A 87 3.34 9.14 14.38
C CYS A 87 4.64 9.06 13.55
N LYS A 88 4.62 9.70 12.38
CA LYS A 88 5.76 9.76 11.46
C LYS A 88 7.08 10.14 12.15
N GLU A 89 7.06 11.19 12.97
CA GLU A 89 8.25 11.69 13.68
C GLU A 89 8.86 10.63 14.60
N CYS A 90 8.01 9.90 15.33
CA CYS A 90 8.46 8.84 16.23
C CYS A 90 9.01 7.66 15.46
N ILE A 91 8.50 7.34 14.27
CA ILE A 91 9.09 6.28 13.45
C ILE A 91 10.43 6.71 12.87
N GLU A 92 10.54 7.93 12.31
CA GLU A 92 11.82 8.43 11.82
C GLU A 92 12.90 8.46 12.93
N TYR A 93 12.48 8.72 14.17
CA TYR A 93 13.33 8.61 15.34
C TYR A 93 13.73 7.16 15.66
N LEU A 94 12.81 6.20 15.54
CA LEU A 94 13.07 4.78 15.75
C LEU A 94 13.96 4.18 14.66
N ASP A 95 13.76 4.55 13.41
CA ASP A 95 14.54 4.09 12.25
C ASP A 95 16.00 4.52 12.33
N LYS A 96 16.28 5.72 12.86
CA LYS A 96 17.64 6.24 13.05
C LYS A 96 18.42 5.51 14.17
N ARG A 97 17.77 4.69 15.00
CA ARG A 97 18.45 3.99 16.09
C ARG A 97 19.15 2.72 15.59
N LYS A 98 20.41 2.57 16.01
CA LYS A 98 21.25 1.38 15.72
C LYS A 98 20.67 0.06 16.25
N TYR A 99 19.80 0.14 17.26
CA TYR A 99 19.04 -0.98 17.83
C TYR A 99 17.55 -0.69 17.69
N LYS A 100 16.97 -1.22 16.62
CA LYS A 100 15.54 -1.11 16.30
C LYS A 100 14.74 -1.82 17.38
N ARG A 101 14.04 -1.05 18.22
CA ARG A 101 13.08 -1.62 19.18
C ARG A 101 11.77 -1.82 18.44
N GLU A 102 11.32 -3.06 18.34
CA GLU A 102 9.96 -3.36 17.89
C GLU A 102 8.97 -2.68 18.83
N VAL A 103 8.15 -1.79 18.29
CA VAL A 103 7.01 -1.20 18.99
C VAL A 103 5.79 -2.05 18.68
N PHE A 104 5.09 -2.48 19.73
CA PHE A 104 3.91 -3.33 19.59
C PHE A 104 2.76 -2.76 20.41
N CYS A 105 1.53 -3.06 19.98
CA CYS A 105 0.35 -2.73 20.76
C CYS A 105 0.34 -3.56 22.08
N PRO A 106 0.34 -2.93 23.27
CA PRO A 106 0.40 -3.64 24.54
C PRO A 106 -0.88 -4.44 24.83
N PHE A 107 -2.00 -4.08 24.19
CA PHE A 107 -3.29 -4.75 24.32
C PHE A 107 -3.45 -5.98 23.41
N CYS A 108 -2.63 -6.10 22.36
CA CYS A 108 -2.74 -7.18 21.36
C CYS A 108 -1.52 -8.12 21.38
N LYS A 109 -0.90 -8.30 22.56
CA LYS A 109 0.42 -8.89 22.79
C LYS A 109 0.71 -10.26 22.15
N ASP A 110 -0.30 -11.02 21.74
CA ASP A 110 -0.12 -12.41 21.26
C ASP A 110 0.00 -12.58 19.73
N LYS A 111 0.07 -11.48 18.96
CA LYS A 111 -0.06 -11.54 17.49
C LYS A 111 1.13 -10.92 16.72
N LYS A 112 2.37 -11.19 17.13
CA LYS A 112 3.58 -10.76 16.37
C LYS A 112 3.54 -11.19 14.89
N ARG A 113 2.95 -12.35 14.56
CA ARG A 113 2.80 -12.81 13.17
C ARG A 113 1.73 -12.06 12.36
N ASP A 114 0.75 -11.44 13.02
CA ASP A 114 -0.35 -10.78 12.29
C ASP A 114 -0.02 -9.34 11.92
N ASN A 115 1.05 -8.72 12.44
CA ASN A 115 1.29 -7.29 12.18
C ASN A 115 1.50 -7.04 10.69
N LYS A 116 2.38 -7.78 10.01
CA LYS A 116 2.60 -7.59 8.56
C LYS A 116 1.34 -7.87 7.72
N ALA A 117 0.64 -8.97 8.01
CA ALA A 117 -0.62 -9.31 7.33
C ALA A 117 -1.70 -8.24 7.57
N TYR A 118 -1.74 -7.67 8.77
CA TYR A 118 -2.62 -6.57 9.12
C TYR A 118 -2.23 -5.27 8.40
N GLN A 119 -0.94 -4.94 8.29
CA GLN A 119 -0.50 -3.77 7.54
C GLN A 119 -0.95 -3.88 6.07
N GLU A 120 -0.80 -5.07 5.46
CA GLU A 120 -1.31 -5.34 4.10
C GLU A 120 -2.84 -5.21 4.01
N GLU A 121 -3.57 -5.74 4.98
CA GLU A 121 -5.04 -5.62 5.08
C GLU A 121 -5.48 -4.16 5.21
N ILE A 122 -4.81 -3.38 6.04
CA ILE A 122 -5.12 -1.97 6.22
C ILE A 122 -4.84 -1.18 4.94
N LEU A 123 -3.74 -1.48 4.27
CA LEU A 123 -3.43 -0.84 3.01
C LEU A 123 -4.52 -1.12 1.98
N ASP A 124 -4.94 -2.38 1.85
CA ASP A 124 -6.01 -2.79 0.93
C ASP A 124 -7.34 -2.07 1.25
N ALA A 125 -7.65 -1.91 2.54
CA ALA A 125 -8.86 -1.24 3.00
C ALA A 125 -8.82 0.27 2.73
N VAL A 126 -7.71 0.95 3.05
CA VAL A 126 -7.53 2.39 2.74
C VAL A 126 -7.61 2.63 1.23
N LEU A 127 -6.87 1.84 0.44
CA LEU A 127 -6.91 1.97 -1.01
C LEU A 127 -8.30 1.71 -1.56
N SER A 128 -9.06 0.78 -0.97
CA SER A 128 -10.45 0.54 -1.34
C SER A 128 -11.37 1.72 -1.00
N LEU A 129 -11.21 2.36 0.16
CA LEU A 129 -11.96 3.58 0.52
C LEU A 129 -11.69 4.72 -0.48
N MET A 130 -10.45 4.86 -0.93
CA MET A 130 -10.06 5.91 -1.87
C MET A 130 -10.48 5.62 -3.31
N THR A 131 -10.92 4.40 -3.64
CA THR A 131 -11.30 4.05 -5.02
C THR A 131 -12.73 4.44 -5.33
N GLN A 132 -12.93 5.29 -6.36
CA GLN A 132 -14.28 5.72 -6.78
C GLN A 132 -14.80 5.05 -8.05
N GLN A 133 -14.06 4.14 -8.71
CA GLN A 133 -14.52 3.55 -9.98
C GLN A 133 -14.05 2.10 -10.18
N THR A 134 -14.97 1.25 -10.62
CA THR A 134 -14.71 -0.10 -11.14
C THR A 134 -14.64 -0.03 -12.66
N PHE A 135 -13.50 -0.40 -13.25
CA PHE A 135 -13.36 -0.54 -14.70
C PHE A 135 -13.55 -2.01 -15.09
N HIS A 136 -14.03 -2.32 -16.29
CA HIS A 136 -14.02 -3.68 -16.84
C HIS A 136 -12.78 -3.99 -17.67
N SER A 137 -12.12 -2.93 -18.17
CA SER A 137 -10.90 -3.00 -18.95
C SER A 137 -9.95 -1.85 -18.58
N LEU A 138 -8.64 -2.14 -18.62
CA LEU A 138 -7.59 -1.16 -18.40
C LEU A 138 -6.59 -1.21 -19.56
N GLU A 139 -6.44 -0.10 -20.28
CA GLU A 139 -5.37 0.08 -21.26
C GLU A 139 -4.21 0.83 -20.62
N ILE A 140 -3.02 0.22 -20.60
CA ILE A 140 -1.81 0.85 -20.06
C ILE A 140 -1.03 1.49 -21.20
N ARG A 141 -1.00 2.83 -21.21
CA ARG A 141 -0.23 3.65 -22.16
C ARG A 141 0.88 4.41 -21.43
N PRO A 142 2.01 4.73 -22.09
CA PRO A 142 3.14 5.44 -21.45
C PRO A 142 2.77 6.79 -20.82
N ASP A 143 1.75 7.46 -21.34
CA ASP A 143 1.26 8.79 -20.98
C ASP A 143 -0.05 8.77 -20.18
N MET A 144 -0.45 7.61 -19.66
CA MET A 144 -1.70 7.49 -18.92
C MET A 144 -1.70 8.41 -17.69
N GLU A 145 -2.65 9.33 -17.61
CA GLU A 145 -2.94 10.10 -16.39
C GLU A 145 -4.08 9.44 -15.62
N VAL A 146 -3.81 9.06 -14.38
CA VAL A 146 -4.81 8.53 -13.45
C VAL A 146 -5.22 9.66 -12.51
N LYS A 147 -6.46 10.14 -12.62
CA LYS A 147 -6.96 11.26 -11.81
C LYS A 147 -7.29 10.90 -10.35
N ILE A 148 -7.58 9.61 -10.08
CA ILE A 148 -7.99 9.07 -8.77
C ILE A 148 -7.50 7.64 -8.64
N ILE A 149 -7.41 7.08 -7.43
CA ILE A 149 -7.02 5.69 -7.23
C ILE A 149 -8.02 4.75 -7.92
N LYS A 150 -7.52 3.77 -8.68
CA LYS A 150 -8.35 2.80 -9.42
C LYS A 150 -8.03 1.37 -8.99
N ARG A 151 -9.05 0.59 -8.65
CA ARG A 151 -8.94 -0.85 -8.35
C ARG A 151 -9.18 -1.67 -9.61
N LEU A 152 -8.37 -2.70 -9.80
CA LEU A 152 -8.54 -3.71 -10.84
C LEU A 152 -8.98 -5.04 -10.21
N PRO A 153 -10.26 -5.43 -10.31
CA PRO A 153 -10.73 -6.75 -9.91
C PRO A 153 -10.21 -7.88 -10.82
N ARG A 154 -10.20 -9.11 -10.29
CA ARG A 154 -9.63 -10.31 -10.94
C ARG A 154 -10.27 -10.68 -12.28
N GLU A 155 -11.54 -10.37 -12.47
CA GLU A 155 -12.32 -10.75 -13.67
C GLU A 155 -12.08 -9.81 -14.88
N ASN A 156 -11.33 -8.74 -14.69
CA ASN A 156 -11.06 -7.77 -15.75
C ASN A 156 -10.04 -8.27 -16.76
N LYS A 157 -9.86 -7.46 -17.81
CA LYS A 157 -8.77 -7.60 -18.78
C LYS A 157 -7.87 -6.36 -18.75
N VAL A 158 -6.56 -6.60 -18.86
CA VAL A 158 -5.55 -5.55 -19.01
C VAL A 158 -4.97 -5.63 -20.41
N PHE A 159 -4.98 -4.50 -21.12
CA PHE A 159 -4.41 -4.37 -22.45
C PHE A 159 -3.06 -3.66 -22.35
N LEU A 160 -2.01 -4.28 -22.88
CA LEU A 160 -0.67 -3.71 -23.00
C LEU A 160 -0.35 -3.42 -24.46
N SER A 161 0.02 -2.17 -24.76
CA SER A 161 0.23 -1.69 -26.13
C SER A 161 1.40 -0.72 -26.19
N SER A 162 2.46 -1.08 -26.92
CA SER A 162 3.60 -0.20 -27.18
C SER A 162 4.25 0.38 -25.91
N VAL A 163 4.38 -0.46 -24.88
CA VAL A 163 4.85 -0.07 -23.54
C VAL A 163 6.04 -0.91 -23.09
N CYS A 164 6.93 -0.30 -22.30
CA CYS A 164 8.01 -1.00 -21.60
C CYS A 164 7.62 -1.20 -20.13
N VAL A 165 7.59 -2.45 -19.67
CA VAL A 165 7.17 -2.82 -18.31
C VAL A 165 8.25 -3.66 -17.63
N SER A 166 8.33 -3.61 -16.30
CA SER A 166 9.20 -4.52 -15.58
C SER A 166 8.67 -5.95 -15.65
N ASP A 167 9.58 -6.93 -15.62
CA ASP A 167 9.27 -8.35 -15.49
C ASP A 167 8.34 -8.61 -14.29
N SER A 168 8.64 -7.97 -13.16
CA SER A 168 7.88 -8.08 -11.92
C SER A 168 6.43 -7.61 -12.09
N LEU A 169 6.20 -6.51 -12.81
CA LEU A 169 4.85 -6.00 -13.05
C LEU A 169 4.10 -6.90 -14.02
N PHE A 170 4.77 -7.32 -15.09
CA PHE A 170 4.19 -8.18 -16.10
C PHE A 170 3.71 -9.51 -15.51
N PHE A 171 4.56 -10.21 -14.75
CA PHE A 171 4.16 -11.46 -14.10
C PHE A 171 3.09 -11.27 -13.04
N LYS A 172 3.12 -10.14 -12.31
CA LYS A 172 2.08 -9.86 -11.31
C LYS A 172 0.72 -9.62 -11.96
N LEU A 173 0.66 -8.87 -13.06
CA LEU A 173 -0.56 -8.71 -13.85
C LEU A 173 -1.10 -10.07 -14.31
N LEU A 174 -0.26 -10.92 -14.91
CA LEU A 174 -0.66 -12.27 -15.34
C LEU A 174 -1.21 -13.15 -14.21
N SER A 175 -0.74 -12.95 -12.96
CA SER A 175 -1.23 -13.71 -11.82
C SER A 175 -2.61 -13.26 -11.30
N ILE A 176 -3.05 -12.05 -11.63
CA ILE A 176 -4.25 -11.42 -11.06
C ILE A 176 -5.38 -11.34 -12.10
N THR A 177 -5.06 -11.17 -13.37
CA THR A 177 -6.02 -10.80 -14.41
C THR A 177 -5.56 -11.31 -15.78
N ALA A 178 -6.47 -11.33 -16.76
CA ALA A 178 -6.12 -11.67 -18.13
C ALA A 178 -5.39 -10.49 -18.79
N VAL A 179 -4.20 -10.75 -19.34
CA VAL A 179 -3.39 -9.74 -20.03
C VAL A 179 -3.45 -9.98 -21.53
N GLU A 180 -3.88 -8.98 -22.28
CA GLU A 180 -3.92 -8.98 -23.74
C GLU A 180 -2.86 -8.02 -24.28
N ILE A 181 -2.07 -8.47 -25.24
CA ILE A 181 -1.00 -7.69 -25.85
C ILE A 181 -1.46 -7.33 -27.26
N THR A 182 -1.71 -6.03 -27.50
CA THR A 182 -2.28 -5.57 -28.78
C THR A 182 -1.21 -5.10 -29.77
N ASN A 183 0.00 -4.79 -29.32
CA ASN A 183 1.15 -4.36 -30.12
C ASN A 183 2.44 -5.00 -29.58
N SER A 184 3.62 -4.42 -29.84
CA SER A 184 4.85 -4.84 -29.15
C SER A 184 4.88 -4.33 -27.71
N ILE A 185 5.47 -5.12 -26.83
CA ILE A 185 5.88 -4.69 -25.49
C ILE A 185 7.36 -4.97 -25.31
N SER A 186 8.02 -4.22 -24.44
CA SER A 186 9.36 -4.54 -23.96
C SER A 186 9.29 -4.89 -22.49
N ILE A 187 9.96 -5.97 -22.10
CA ILE A 187 10.05 -6.39 -20.70
C ILE A 187 11.50 -6.21 -20.28
N TYR A 188 11.73 -5.46 -19.20
CA TYR A 188 13.06 -5.33 -18.61
C TYR A 188 13.11 -6.00 -17.24
N LEU A 189 14.27 -6.57 -16.91
CA LEU A 189 14.50 -7.13 -15.58
C LEU A 189 14.60 -5.98 -14.59
N TRP A 190 13.62 -5.85 -13.69
CA TRP A 190 13.81 -4.98 -12.54
C TRP A 190 14.92 -5.58 -11.68
N PRO A 191 15.92 -4.80 -11.22
CA PRO A 191 16.96 -5.36 -10.37
C PRO A 191 16.28 -5.97 -9.16
N ARG A 192 16.35 -7.31 -9.05
CA ARG A 192 16.13 -7.98 -7.77
C ARG A 192 17.17 -7.37 -6.86
N GLN A 193 16.76 -6.57 -5.87
CA GLN A 193 17.63 -6.31 -4.74
C GLN A 193 17.95 -7.69 -4.18
N LEU A 194 19.14 -8.20 -4.54
CA LEU A 194 19.76 -9.35 -3.92
C LEU A 194 20.07 -8.88 -2.49
N SER A 195 19.12 -9.15 -1.58
CA SER A 195 19.35 -9.14 -0.14
C SER A 195 20.05 -10.44 0.24
#